data_AF-A0A7E4ZQL3-F1
#
_entry.id   AF-A0A7E4ZQL3-F1
#
_cell.length_a   1.000
_cell.length_b   1.000
_cell.length_c   1.000
_cell.angle_alpha   90.00
_cell.angle_beta   90.00
_cell.angle_gamma   90.00
#
_symmetry.space_group_name_H-M   'P 1'
#
loop_
_entity.id
_entity.type
_entity.pdbx_description
1 polymer ?
#
loop_
_entity_poly.entity_id
_entity_poly.type
_entity_poly.pdbx_seq_one_letter_code
_entity_poly.pdbx_strand_id
1 'polypeptide(L)'
;MSEAATLLDAVPGYVNSDDVQPTTSSLNNSHDTSLPSIGGSRYIPVANDQTYYEKKQQPSTVNFKSAEKAVLHLDSTLSDRFLASVDYVEAKIFANMPRHLIALFVIFEFVLMAIRFLVQALGYPLLSRVLTIVFVEVSMLAGSTFLFKRMISIPGRTKKSEPRTRKVRQALGLFALVWIVLAHSCWVLFYVPLPGDLFIAVLSFLAMGAYIHFMIMIFLLFFVEQIVHLIFPRMSHPLLKSESIHTIVAVMFALLLSIHGATITAKRPVLKTVNVGIHNLPPELDGFSIALITDVHIGPTVGTSRINEIVEVINEAQTDVVTISGDLVDGFVDFLRPRAMPLAKLRSRFGTYLALGNHEFFHESVDNWVRFFHDELNITTLGNTGVVLDKAGKKLCLAGVDDLYTESIHLNGHKMDAAAALHACPNHTTTVMLVHQPNGAGMILDALPKIPGSKQIDLILSGHTHAGQMYVIYPLSYLTNTFFYGHYTHAASGAQIYVSSGVNYWGPPIKMPNLCEIVKIQLHPA
;
A
#
# COMPACT_ATOMS: atom_id res chain seq x y z
N MET A 1 -38.15 27.24 -32.74
CA MET A 1 -37.41 27.81 -33.89
C MET A 1 -36.17 26.95 -34.03
N SER A 2 -36.33 25.75 -34.60
CA SER A 2 -36.21 25.37 -36.02
C SER A 2 -34.86 24.67 -36.29
N GLU A 3 -34.97 23.35 -36.42
CA GLU A 3 -34.25 22.47 -37.34
C GLU A 3 -32.75 22.23 -37.07
N ALA A 4 -32.21 21.00 -37.14
CA ALA A 4 -32.60 19.89 -38.01
C ALA A 4 -32.32 18.50 -37.39
N ALA A 5 -33.23 17.56 -37.67
CA ALA A 5 -32.98 16.12 -37.77
C ALA A 5 -32.06 15.87 -38.98
N THR A 6 -31.29 14.80 -39.16
CA THR A 6 -31.66 13.37 -39.28
C THR A 6 -30.36 12.68 -39.72
N LEU A 7 -30.06 11.45 -39.26
CA LEU A 7 -29.39 10.36 -40.01
C LEU A 7 -28.81 9.34 -39.01
N LEU A 8 -29.44 8.17 -38.91
CA LEU A 8 -28.80 6.90 -38.54
C LEU A 8 -29.78 5.75 -38.86
N ASP A 9 -29.76 5.34 -40.13
CA ASP A 9 -30.17 4.01 -40.58
C ASP A 9 -28.91 3.34 -41.15
N ALA A 10 -28.46 2.24 -40.53
CA ALA A 10 -27.80 1.08 -41.15
C ALA A 10 -27.18 0.18 -40.06
N VAL A 11 -27.96 -0.76 -39.54
CA VAL A 11 -27.47 -1.96 -38.85
C VAL A 11 -27.94 -3.16 -39.66
N PRO A 12 -27.06 -4.09 -40.04
CA PRO A 12 -27.50 -5.43 -40.40
C PRO A 12 -26.91 -6.50 -39.48
N GLY A 13 -27.80 -7.39 -39.02
CA GLY A 13 -27.51 -8.82 -39.00
C GLY A 13 -27.25 -9.49 -37.65
N TYR A 14 -28.29 -9.65 -36.82
CA TYR A 14 -28.37 -10.77 -35.88
C TYR A 14 -29.22 -11.88 -36.53
N VAL A 15 -28.62 -13.05 -36.74
CA VAL A 15 -29.32 -14.27 -37.15
C VAL A 15 -29.42 -15.19 -35.94
N ASN A 16 -30.65 -15.56 -35.61
CA ASN A 16 -31.02 -16.63 -34.68
C ASN A 16 -31.05 -17.95 -35.46
N SER A 17 -30.60 -19.04 -34.83
CA SER A 17 -31.13 -20.37 -35.11
C SER A 17 -30.98 -21.25 -33.86
N ASP A 18 -32.12 -21.51 -33.23
CA ASP A 18 -32.37 -22.68 -32.40
C ASP A 18 -32.08 -23.96 -33.21
N ASP A 19 -31.40 -24.95 -32.61
CA ASP A 19 -31.99 -26.26 -32.32
C ASP A 19 -30.95 -27.26 -31.77
N VAL A 20 -31.48 -28.30 -31.11
CA VAL A 20 -30.87 -29.58 -30.69
C VAL A 20 -30.53 -29.72 -29.20
N GLN A 21 -31.52 -30.29 -28.49
CA GLN A 21 -31.36 -31.27 -27.40
C GLN A 21 -31.84 -32.66 -27.91
N PRO A 22 -31.68 -33.77 -27.18
CA PRO A 22 -30.53 -34.26 -26.40
C PRO A 22 -30.22 -35.74 -26.74
N THR A 23 -28.99 -36.22 -26.50
CA THR A 23 -28.76 -37.67 -26.33
C THR A 23 -27.86 -37.94 -25.15
N THR A 24 -28.46 -38.63 -24.19
CA THR A 24 -27.87 -39.27 -23.02
C THR A 24 -26.89 -40.38 -23.41
N SER A 25 -25.68 -40.37 -22.85
CA SER A 25 -25.05 -41.61 -22.41
C SER A 25 -24.14 -41.35 -21.21
N SER A 26 -24.40 -42.15 -20.19
CA SER A 26 -23.73 -42.27 -18.91
C SER A 26 -22.22 -42.45 -19.02
N LEU A 27 -21.45 -41.84 -18.12
CA LEU A 27 -20.39 -42.54 -17.39
C LEU A 27 -20.05 -41.82 -16.08
N ASN A 28 -19.86 -42.66 -15.08
CA ASN A 28 -19.70 -42.38 -13.67
C ASN A 28 -18.37 -41.68 -13.31
N ASN A 29 -18.44 -41.06 -12.13
CA ASN A 29 -17.43 -41.02 -11.07
C ASN A 29 -16.39 -39.89 -10.98
N SER A 30 -16.26 -39.49 -9.71
CA SER A 30 -15.22 -38.69 -9.02
C SER A 30 -15.15 -37.21 -9.35
N HIS A 31 -15.81 -36.43 -8.48
CA HIS A 31 -15.38 -35.08 -8.13
C HIS A 31 -13.95 -35.13 -7.59
N ASP A 32 -12.99 -34.73 -8.43
CA ASP A 32 -11.66 -34.37 -7.99
C ASP A 32 -11.64 -32.85 -7.75
N THR A 33 -12.01 -32.44 -6.54
CA THR A 33 -11.76 -31.09 -6.04
C THR A 33 -10.34 -31.01 -5.52
N SER A 34 -9.37 -31.01 -6.43
CA SER A 34 -7.99 -30.64 -6.10
C SER A 34 -7.88 -29.11 -6.07
N LEU A 35 -7.81 -28.58 -4.85
CA LEU A 35 -7.27 -27.24 -4.59
C LEU A 35 -5.89 -27.12 -5.26
N PRO A 36 -5.57 -26.00 -5.93
CA PRO A 36 -4.25 -25.84 -6.51
C PRO A 36 -3.19 -25.89 -5.40
N SER A 37 -2.24 -26.79 -5.59
CA SER A 37 -1.06 -26.94 -4.73
C SER A 37 -0.34 -25.60 -4.59
N ILE A 38 -0.08 -25.18 -3.35
CA ILE A 38 0.82 -24.08 -3.02
C ILE A 38 2.20 -24.44 -3.58
N GLY A 39 2.54 -23.81 -4.71
CA GLY A 39 3.74 -24.09 -5.49
C GLY A 39 5.03 -23.82 -4.71
N GLY A 40 6.06 -24.61 -5.01
CA GLY A 40 7.43 -24.36 -4.54
C GLY A 40 7.85 -22.91 -4.84
N SER A 41 8.54 -22.28 -3.90
CA SER A 41 8.85 -20.84 -3.94
C SER A 41 9.67 -20.48 -5.19
N ARG A 42 9.03 -19.84 -6.17
CA ARG A 42 9.67 -19.32 -7.40
C ARG A 42 10.60 -18.13 -7.15
N TYR A 43 10.61 -17.60 -5.93
CA TYR A 43 11.32 -16.39 -5.55
C TYR A 43 12.15 -16.68 -4.32
N ILE A 44 13.42 -16.28 -4.35
CA ILE A 44 14.37 -16.54 -3.28
C ILE A 44 14.85 -15.19 -2.75
N PRO A 45 14.59 -14.85 -1.47
CA PRO A 45 15.18 -13.67 -0.85
C PRO A 45 16.72 -13.77 -0.88
N VAL A 46 17.39 -12.72 -1.30
CA VAL A 46 18.86 -12.65 -1.25
C VAL A 46 19.27 -12.30 0.17
N ALA A 47 20.04 -13.18 0.81
CA ALA A 47 20.53 -12.97 2.16
C ALA A 47 21.63 -11.89 2.19
N ASN A 48 21.23 -10.62 2.23
CA ASN A 48 22.12 -9.48 2.48
C ASN A 48 21.37 -8.41 3.30
N ASP A 49 21.11 -8.74 4.56
CA ASP A 49 21.00 -7.81 5.70
C ASP A 49 20.64 -8.64 6.95
N GLN A 50 21.59 -8.81 7.85
CA GLN A 50 21.32 -9.38 9.17
C GLN A 50 20.42 -8.43 9.96
N THR A 51 19.19 -8.86 10.25
CA THR A 51 18.57 -8.76 11.61
C THR A 51 17.15 -9.33 11.70
N TYR A 52 16.52 -9.75 10.60
CA TYR A 52 15.22 -10.43 10.68
C TYR A 52 15.26 -11.68 9.79
N TYR A 53 14.72 -12.80 10.29
CA TYR A 53 14.70 -14.14 9.71
C TYR A 53 15.84 -15.09 10.13
N GLU A 54 15.73 -15.65 11.34
CA GLU A 54 16.36 -16.93 11.67
C GLU A 54 15.36 -18.09 11.67
N LYS A 55 15.78 -19.15 10.98
CA LYS A 55 15.50 -20.59 11.16
C LYS A 55 14.04 -21.07 11.30
N LYS A 56 13.51 -21.64 10.21
CA LYS A 56 12.62 -22.82 10.27
C LYS A 56 13.46 -24.05 10.65
N GLN A 57 13.36 -24.51 11.90
CA GLN A 57 13.79 -25.86 12.28
C GLN A 57 12.74 -26.90 11.81
N GLN A 58 13.23 -28.03 11.31
CA GLN A 58 12.42 -29.21 10.97
C GLN A 58 11.70 -29.75 12.22
N PRO A 59 10.42 -30.17 12.11
CA PRO A 59 9.71 -30.75 13.23
C PRO A 59 10.20 -32.18 13.50
N SER A 60 10.57 -32.44 14.76
CA SER A 60 10.77 -33.78 15.29
C SER A 60 9.45 -34.55 15.32
N THR A 61 9.53 -35.84 15.04
CA THR A 61 8.38 -36.77 15.01
C THR A 61 7.75 -36.90 16.39
N VAL A 62 6.58 -36.29 16.58
CA VAL A 62 5.73 -36.46 17.76
C VAL A 62 4.82 -37.67 17.56
N ASN A 63 4.68 -38.50 18.60
CA ASN A 63 3.82 -39.68 18.62
C ASN A 63 2.33 -39.28 18.61
N PHE A 64 1.67 -39.42 17.45
CA PHE A 64 0.31 -38.91 17.18
C PHE A 64 -0.81 -39.60 17.97
N LYS A 65 -0.65 -40.85 18.43
CA LYS A 65 -1.75 -41.64 19.02
C LYS A 65 -2.12 -41.25 20.46
N SER A 66 -1.18 -40.66 21.20
CA SER A 66 -1.43 -40.14 22.56
C SER A 66 -1.99 -38.72 22.56
N ALA A 67 -1.73 -37.92 21.52
CA ALA A 67 -2.28 -36.58 21.35
C ALA A 67 -3.75 -36.61 20.90
N GLU A 68 -4.11 -37.56 20.04
CA GLU A 68 -5.46 -37.71 19.46
C GLU A 68 -6.54 -37.97 20.53
N LYS A 69 -6.23 -38.75 21.57
CA LYS A 69 -7.15 -39.01 22.70
C LYS A 69 -7.31 -37.84 23.68
N ALA A 70 -6.31 -36.96 23.77
CA ALA A 70 -6.41 -35.73 24.55
C ALA A 70 -7.19 -34.65 23.79
N VAL A 71 -7.03 -34.57 22.47
CA VAL A 71 -7.73 -33.62 21.59
C VAL A 71 -9.24 -33.89 21.55
N LEU A 72 -9.67 -35.15 21.50
CA LEU A 72 -11.10 -35.50 21.41
C LEU A 72 -11.93 -35.20 22.68
N HIS A 73 -11.31 -35.07 23.87
CA HIS A 73 -12.00 -34.63 25.10
C HIS A 73 -11.86 -33.12 25.38
N LEU A 74 -10.87 -32.46 24.77
CA LEU A 74 -10.76 -31.00 24.76
C LEU A 74 -11.78 -30.36 23.80
N ASP A 75 -12.19 -31.07 22.75
CA ASP A 75 -13.00 -30.52 21.64
C ASP A 75 -14.39 -30.00 22.05
N SER A 76 -15.18 -30.77 22.81
CA SER A 76 -16.55 -30.34 23.17
C SER A 76 -16.57 -29.17 24.15
N THR A 77 -15.73 -29.21 25.20
CA THR A 77 -15.68 -28.12 26.20
C THR A 77 -15.04 -26.85 25.66
N LEU A 78 -14.09 -26.95 24.72
CA LEU A 78 -13.51 -25.79 24.05
C LEU A 78 -14.50 -25.21 23.03
N SER A 79 -15.22 -26.06 22.29
CA SER A 79 -16.27 -25.65 21.36
C SER A 79 -17.42 -24.93 22.08
N ASP A 80 -17.92 -25.47 23.20
CA ASP A 80 -18.98 -24.83 23.99
C ASP A 80 -18.52 -23.47 24.56
N ARG A 81 -17.27 -23.39 25.05
CA ARG A 81 -16.71 -22.12 25.52
C ARG A 81 -16.47 -21.15 24.38
N PHE A 82 -16.08 -21.64 23.20
CA PHE A 82 -15.91 -20.82 22.00
C PHE A 82 -17.24 -20.21 21.58
N LEU A 83 -18.31 -21.01 21.47
CA LEU A 83 -19.66 -20.53 21.17
C LEU A 83 -20.15 -19.54 22.23
N ALA A 84 -19.96 -19.83 23.52
CA ALA A 84 -20.31 -18.90 24.60
C ALA A 84 -19.48 -17.59 24.56
N SER A 85 -18.21 -17.67 24.10
CA SER A 85 -17.38 -16.47 23.89
C SER A 85 -17.82 -15.67 22.67
N VAL A 86 -18.26 -16.34 21.60
CA VAL A 86 -18.86 -15.69 20.42
C VAL A 86 -20.15 -14.97 20.83
N ASP A 87 -21.03 -15.62 21.58
CA ASP A 87 -22.26 -15.01 22.10
C ASP A 87 -21.95 -13.83 23.03
N TYR A 88 -20.92 -13.94 23.88
CA TYR A 88 -20.50 -12.85 24.76
C TYR A 88 -19.89 -11.67 24.00
N VAL A 89 -19.05 -11.94 22.98
CA VAL A 89 -18.51 -10.92 22.07
C VAL A 89 -19.64 -10.23 21.32
N GLU A 90 -20.58 -11.00 20.80
CA GLU A 90 -21.74 -10.49 20.08
C GLU A 90 -22.59 -9.61 21.01
N ALA A 91 -22.86 -10.07 22.23
CA ALA A 91 -23.58 -9.33 23.26
C ALA A 91 -22.83 -8.10 23.80
N LYS A 92 -21.51 -7.96 23.59
CA LYS A 92 -20.71 -6.82 24.08
C LYS A 92 -20.44 -5.79 22.99
N ILE A 93 -20.15 -6.24 21.76
CA ILE A 93 -19.92 -5.37 20.59
C ILE A 93 -21.24 -4.88 20.01
N PHE A 94 -22.22 -5.77 19.84
CA PHE A 94 -23.47 -5.50 19.15
C PHE A 94 -24.68 -5.38 20.09
N ALA A 95 -24.45 -5.37 21.41
CA ALA A 95 -25.45 -5.28 22.48
C ALA A 95 -26.59 -4.28 22.22
N ASN A 96 -26.27 -3.18 21.54
CA ASN A 96 -27.15 -2.05 21.32
C ASN A 96 -27.34 -1.71 19.83
N MET A 97 -26.84 -2.53 18.91
CA MET A 97 -26.98 -2.30 17.47
C MET A 97 -27.78 -3.44 16.84
N PRO A 98 -29.00 -3.17 16.33
CA PRO A 98 -29.79 -4.19 15.66
C PRO A 98 -29.03 -4.83 14.51
N ARG A 99 -29.05 -6.17 14.41
CA ARG A 99 -28.35 -6.95 13.35
C ARG A 99 -28.63 -6.44 11.93
N HIS A 100 -29.87 -5.99 11.69
CA HIS A 100 -30.25 -5.42 10.39
C HIS A 100 -29.54 -4.09 10.07
N LEU A 101 -29.20 -3.26 11.07
CA LEU A 101 -28.45 -2.02 10.83
C LEU A 101 -26.98 -2.30 10.48
N ILE A 102 -26.38 -3.33 11.08
CA ILE A 102 -25.02 -3.76 10.74
C ILE A 102 -25.01 -4.30 9.30
N ALA A 103 -25.96 -5.16 8.95
CA ALA A 103 -26.10 -5.68 7.60
C ALA A 103 -26.34 -4.54 6.58
N LEU A 104 -27.23 -3.60 6.89
CA LEU A 104 -27.48 -2.42 6.05
C LEU A 104 -26.23 -1.55 5.87
N PHE A 105 -25.46 -1.34 6.94
CA PHE A 105 -24.20 -0.59 6.87
C PHE A 105 -23.19 -1.30 5.96
N VAL A 106 -22.99 -2.61 6.13
CA VAL A 106 -22.08 -3.39 5.29
C VAL A 106 -22.53 -3.37 3.83
N ILE A 107 -23.82 -3.57 3.56
CA ILE A 107 -24.38 -3.47 2.21
C ILE A 107 -24.16 -2.07 1.62
N PHE A 108 -24.42 -1.02 2.40
CA PHE A 108 -24.19 0.36 1.97
C PHE A 108 -22.73 0.59 1.58
N GLU A 109 -21.77 0.11 2.37
CA GLU A 109 -20.34 0.24 2.05
C GLU A 109 -19.95 -0.52 0.77
N PHE A 110 -20.45 -1.74 0.58
CA PHE A 110 -20.23 -2.50 -0.64
C PHE A 110 -20.83 -1.83 -1.87
N VAL A 111 -22.06 -1.32 -1.76
CA VAL A 111 -22.74 -0.59 -2.84
C VAL A 111 -21.99 0.70 -3.18
N LEU A 112 -21.59 1.47 -2.17
CA LEU A 112 -20.85 2.71 -2.36
C LEU A 112 -19.50 2.45 -3.05
N MET A 113 -18.80 1.39 -2.65
CA MET A 113 -17.55 0.97 -3.28
C MET A 113 -17.76 0.52 -4.73
N ALA A 114 -18.81 -0.25 -5.02
CA ALA A 114 -19.15 -0.66 -6.38
C ALA A 114 -19.50 0.54 -7.27
N ILE A 115 -20.30 1.48 -6.77
CA ILE A 115 -20.64 2.74 -7.49
C ILE A 115 -19.37 3.53 -7.78
N ARG A 116 -18.44 3.64 -6.82
CA ARG A 116 -17.16 4.32 -7.01
C ARG A 116 -16.38 3.69 -8.17
N PHE A 117 -16.23 2.36 -8.20
CA PHE A 117 -15.52 1.67 -9.28
C PHE A 117 -16.20 1.91 -10.64
N LEU A 118 -17.53 1.87 -10.70
CA LEU A 118 -18.28 2.14 -11.91
C LEU A 118 -18.07 3.59 -12.40
N VAL A 119 -18.20 4.57 -11.50
CA VAL A 119 -18.00 5.99 -11.80
C VAL A 119 -16.59 6.27 -12.31
N GLN A 120 -15.60 5.59 -11.73
CA GLN A 120 -14.23 5.66 -12.18
C GLN A 120 -14.06 5.08 -13.60
N ALA A 121 -14.61 3.89 -13.86
CA ALA A 121 -14.58 3.29 -15.19
C ALA A 121 -15.32 4.11 -16.25
N LEU A 122 -16.35 4.87 -15.84
CA LEU A 122 -17.08 5.79 -16.73
C LEU A 122 -16.39 7.15 -16.94
N GLY A 123 -15.21 7.38 -16.36
CA GLY A 123 -14.41 8.59 -16.61
C GLY A 123 -14.88 9.83 -15.84
N TYR A 124 -15.48 9.68 -14.65
CA TYR A 124 -15.91 10.81 -13.79
C TYR A 124 -15.01 10.95 -12.55
N PRO A 125 -13.78 11.49 -12.68
CA PRO A 125 -12.77 11.44 -11.62
C PRO A 125 -13.12 12.31 -10.41
N LEU A 126 -13.83 13.43 -10.60
CA LEU A 126 -14.28 14.26 -9.47
C LEU A 126 -15.31 13.52 -8.60
N LEU A 127 -16.29 12.88 -9.23
CA LEU A 127 -17.32 12.12 -8.52
C LEU A 127 -16.70 10.91 -7.79
N SER A 128 -15.77 10.21 -8.43
CA SER A 128 -15.03 9.10 -7.78
C SER A 128 -14.32 9.55 -6.50
N ARG A 129 -13.68 10.73 -6.53
CA ARG A 129 -13.02 11.32 -5.34
C ARG A 129 -14.01 11.67 -4.23
N VAL A 130 -15.12 12.31 -4.57
CA VAL A 130 -16.19 12.61 -3.60
C VAL A 130 -16.72 11.32 -2.97
N LEU A 131 -16.94 10.28 -3.77
CA LEU A 131 -17.37 8.97 -3.27
C LEU A 131 -16.32 8.31 -2.36
N THR A 132 -15.02 8.44 -2.67
CA THR A 132 -13.94 7.99 -1.79
C THR A 132 -13.98 8.71 -0.45
N ILE A 133 -14.12 10.04 -0.44
CA ILE A 133 -14.21 10.80 0.81
C ILE A 133 -15.44 10.32 1.60
N VAL A 134 -16.61 10.27 0.97
CA VAL A 134 -17.85 9.83 1.65
C VAL A 134 -17.70 8.43 2.23
N PHE A 135 -17.12 7.49 1.48
CA PHE A 135 -16.85 6.13 1.93
C PHE A 135 -15.99 6.12 3.20
N VAL A 136 -14.84 6.79 3.17
CA VAL A 136 -13.92 6.81 4.32
C VAL A 136 -14.56 7.50 5.52
N GLU A 137 -15.23 8.64 5.30
CA GLU A 137 -15.90 9.39 6.35
C GLU A 137 -16.98 8.55 7.06
N VAL A 138 -17.84 7.88 6.28
CA VAL A 138 -18.89 7.01 6.82
C VAL A 138 -18.31 5.84 7.59
N SER A 139 -17.26 5.20 7.06
CA SER A 139 -16.54 4.12 7.74
C SER A 139 -15.92 4.59 9.08
N MET A 140 -15.44 5.82 9.15
CA MET A 140 -14.85 6.38 10.37
C MET A 140 -15.88 6.80 11.42
N LEU A 141 -17.10 7.22 11.04
CA LEU A 141 -18.10 7.77 11.97
C LEU A 141 -18.40 6.86 13.17
N ALA A 142 -18.48 5.54 12.94
CA ALA A 142 -18.73 4.57 14.00
C ALA A 142 -17.57 4.53 15.01
N GLY A 143 -16.33 4.46 14.52
CA GLY A 143 -15.14 4.50 15.35
C GLY A 143 -14.98 5.83 16.09
N SER A 144 -15.27 6.96 15.45
CA SER A 144 -15.22 8.28 16.08
C SER A 144 -16.26 8.46 17.18
N THR A 145 -17.48 7.97 16.97
CA THR A 145 -18.52 7.95 18.03
C THR A 145 -18.06 7.10 19.22
N PHE A 146 -17.44 5.96 18.94
CA PHE A 146 -16.86 5.09 19.97
C PHE A 146 -15.71 5.78 20.72
N LEU A 147 -14.73 6.37 20.02
CA LEU A 147 -13.62 7.13 20.60
C LEU A 147 -14.14 8.19 21.57
N PHE A 148 -15.07 9.03 21.10
CA PHE A 148 -15.62 10.13 21.89
C PHE A 148 -16.26 9.62 23.19
N LYS A 149 -17.11 8.59 23.11
CA LYS A 149 -17.76 7.97 24.28
C LYS A 149 -16.72 7.39 25.25
N ARG A 150 -15.69 6.72 24.73
CA ARG A 150 -14.62 6.13 25.54
C ARG A 150 -13.82 7.21 26.27
N MET A 151 -13.44 8.28 25.60
CA MET A 151 -12.69 9.40 26.20
C MET A 151 -13.45 10.07 27.35
N ILE A 152 -14.74 10.39 27.19
CA ILE A 152 -15.53 11.05 28.24
C ILE A 152 -15.89 10.12 29.41
N SER A 153 -15.72 8.80 29.26
CA SER A 153 -15.95 7.81 30.31
C SER A 153 -14.76 7.58 31.24
N ILE A 154 -13.54 8.07 30.89
CA ILE A 154 -12.31 7.85 31.65
C ILE A 154 -12.44 8.21 33.15
N PRO A 155 -13.03 9.37 33.54
CA PRO A 155 -13.15 9.76 34.96
C PRO A 155 -14.03 8.84 35.83
N GLY A 156 -14.53 7.72 35.30
CA GLY A 156 -15.33 6.74 36.00
C GLY A 156 -16.81 7.12 36.07
N ARG A 157 -17.66 6.13 36.39
CA ARG A 157 -19.11 6.35 36.63
C ARG A 157 -19.39 6.93 38.02
N THR A 158 -18.41 7.01 38.91
CA THR A 158 -18.58 7.44 40.30
C THR A 158 -18.72 8.97 40.41
N LYS A 159 -19.84 9.38 41.03
CA LYS A 159 -20.34 10.75 41.24
C LYS A 159 -20.25 11.69 40.03
N LYS A 160 -21.10 11.42 39.02
CA LYS A 160 -21.41 12.33 37.90
C LYS A 160 -21.73 13.79 38.35
N SER A 161 -22.05 14.02 39.61
CA SER A 161 -22.45 15.30 40.21
C SER A 161 -21.31 16.18 40.73
N GLU A 162 -20.06 15.69 40.84
CA GLU A 162 -18.95 16.54 41.31
C GLU A 162 -18.50 17.55 40.24
N PRO A 163 -18.41 18.86 40.55
CA PRO A 163 -18.03 19.90 39.59
C PRO A 163 -16.68 19.66 38.91
N ARG A 164 -15.71 19.12 39.65
CA ARG A 164 -14.36 18.81 39.15
C ARG A 164 -14.41 17.71 38.07
N THR A 165 -15.14 16.63 38.32
CA THR A 165 -15.35 15.52 37.39
C THR A 165 -16.09 15.96 36.13
N ARG A 166 -17.03 16.91 36.25
CA ARG A 166 -17.72 17.52 35.10
C ARG A 166 -16.75 18.33 34.22
N LYS A 167 -15.91 19.18 34.80
CA LYS A 167 -14.93 19.99 34.06
C LYS A 167 -13.92 19.11 33.31
N VAL A 168 -13.39 18.07 33.95
CA VAL A 168 -12.46 17.12 33.31
C VAL A 168 -13.12 16.44 32.11
N ARG A 169 -14.38 15.99 32.26
CA ARG A 169 -15.13 15.35 31.17
C ARG A 169 -15.36 16.30 29.99
N GLN A 170 -15.69 17.56 30.27
CA GLN A 170 -15.84 18.59 29.24
C GLN A 170 -14.53 18.84 28.48
N ALA A 171 -13.41 18.92 29.21
CA ALA A 171 -12.09 19.07 28.59
C ALA A 171 -11.72 17.87 27.71
N LEU A 172 -11.91 16.64 28.20
CA LEU A 172 -11.67 15.42 27.41
C LEU A 172 -12.60 15.33 26.20
N GLY A 173 -13.87 15.73 26.34
CA GLY A 173 -14.83 15.78 25.24
C GLY A 173 -14.41 16.79 24.17
N LEU A 174 -14.02 18.00 24.56
CA LEU A 174 -13.52 19.01 23.62
C LEU A 174 -12.25 18.53 22.91
N PHE A 175 -11.29 17.97 23.65
CA PHE A 175 -10.08 17.39 23.06
C PHE A 175 -10.40 16.28 22.06
N ALA A 176 -11.24 15.31 22.44
CA ALA A 176 -11.65 14.22 21.55
C ALA A 176 -12.37 14.73 20.30
N LEU A 177 -13.23 15.74 20.43
CA LEU A 177 -13.91 16.36 19.30
C LEU A 177 -12.92 17.02 18.34
N VAL A 178 -11.98 17.81 18.85
CA VAL A 178 -10.94 18.46 18.03
C VAL A 178 -10.09 17.41 17.32
N TRP A 179 -9.66 16.37 18.04
CA TRP A 179 -8.88 15.28 17.46
C TRP A 179 -9.64 14.54 16.35
N ILE A 180 -10.91 14.19 16.58
CA ILE A 180 -11.77 13.55 15.57
C ILE A 180 -11.91 14.45 14.34
N VAL A 181 -12.21 15.74 14.53
CA VAL A 181 -12.37 16.69 13.42
C VAL A 181 -11.07 16.78 12.60
N LEU A 182 -9.92 16.86 13.26
CA LEU A 182 -8.62 16.85 12.57
C LEU A 182 -8.40 15.55 11.80
N ALA A 183 -8.65 14.38 12.42
CA ALA A 183 -8.50 13.08 11.76
C ALA A 183 -9.40 12.95 10.51
N HIS A 184 -10.67 13.33 10.61
CA HIS A 184 -11.60 13.31 9.48
C HIS A 184 -11.22 14.31 8.37
N SER A 185 -10.67 15.48 8.73
CA SER A 185 -10.29 16.47 7.73
C SER A 185 -9.16 16.03 6.78
N CYS A 186 -8.39 14.98 7.08
CA CYS A 186 -7.21 14.63 6.29
C CYS A 186 -7.55 14.21 4.85
N TRP A 187 -8.64 13.47 4.61
CA TRP A 187 -9.03 13.05 3.26
C TRP A 187 -9.64 14.17 2.42
N VAL A 188 -10.30 15.12 3.08
CA VAL A 188 -10.72 16.36 2.43
C VAL A 188 -9.48 17.15 2.01
N LEU A 189 -8.51 17.33 2.90
CA LEU A 189 -7.24 18.03 2.60
C LEU A 189 -6.38 17.29 1.57
N PHE A 190 -6.55 15.98 1.42
CA PHE A 190 -5.89 15.20 0.37
C PHE A 190 -6.40 15.58 -1.03
N TYR A 191 -7.73 15.63 -1.21
CA TYR A 191 -8.32 15.88 -2.53
C TYR A 191 -8.63 17.35 -2.82
N VAL A 192 -8.76 18.18 -1.79
CA VAL A 192 -9.09 19.60 -1.88
C VAL A 192 -7.91 20.40 -1.28
N PRO A 193 -6.87 20.67 -2.09
CA PRO A 193 -5.72 21.44 -1.61
C PRO A 193 -6.12 22.87 -1.28
N LEU A 194 -5.64 23.37 -0.13
CA LEU A 194 -5.88 24.75 0.31
C LEU A 194 -4.55 25.53 0.29
N PRO A 195 -4.49 26.78 -0.22
CA PRO A 195 -3.27 27.58 -0.19
C PRO A 195 -2.70 27.71 1.23
N GLY A 196 -1.43 27.32 1.44
CA GLY A 196 -0.75 27.44 2.73
C GLY A 196 -1.13 26.40 3.80
N ASP A 197 -1.76 25.29 3.40
CA ASP A 197 -2.33 24.27 4.28
C ASP A 197 -1.35 23.25 4.88
N LEU A 198 -0.07 23.29 4.53
CA LEU A 198 0.89 22.23 4.90
C LEU A 198 0.85 21.93 6.40
N PHE A 199 0.76 22.97 7.24
CA PHE A 199 0.66 22.78 8.69
C PHE A 199 -0.62 22.07 9.13
N ILE A 200 -1.80 22.50 8.65
CA ILE A 200 -3.06 21.89 9.04
C ILE A 200 -3.17 20.47 8.47
N ALA A 201 -2.71 20.24 7.25
CA ALA A 201 -2.66 18.91 6.65
C ALA A 201 -1.78 17.96 7.47
N VAL A 202 -0.56 18.38 7.84
CA VAL A 202 0.31 17.57 8.71
C VAL A 202 -0.34 17.26 10.05
N LEU A 203 -0.97 18.24 10.70
CA LEU A 203 -1.70 18.00 11.96
C LEU A 203 -2.87 17.02 11.78
N SER A 204 -3.65 17.16 10.71
CA SER A 204 -4.78 16.29 10.39
C SER A 204 -4.34 14.85 10.09
N PHE A 205 -3.26 14.68 9.34
CA PHE A 205 -2.70 13.36 9.04
C PHE A 205 -2.01 12.71 10.25
N LEU A 206 -1.37 13.48 11.13
CA LEU A 206 -0.87 12.98 12.42
C LEU A 206 -2.03 12.57 13.34
N ALA A 207 -3.11 13.37 13.38
CA ALA A 207 -4.32 13.05 14.11
C ALA A 207 -4.96 11.75 13.60
N MET A 208 -5.01 11.55 12.28
CA MET A 208 -5.44 10.29 11.65
C MET A 208 -4.56 9.11 12.05
N GLY A 209 -3.24 9.26 12.01
CA GLY A 209 -2.32 8.20 12.45
C GLY A 209 -2.52 7.79 13.91
N ALA A 210 -2.67 8.77 14.81
CA ALA A 210 -3.01 8.50 16.20
C ALA A 210 -4.38 7.82 16.34
N TYR A 211 -5.37 8.23 15.54
CA TYR A 211 -6.69 7.61 15.53
C TYR A 211 -6.62 6.12 15.15
N ILE A 212 -5.84 5.77 14.12
CA ILE A 212 -5.62 4.39 13.69
C ILE A 212 -4.97 3.57 14.82
N HIS A 213 -3.90 4.07 15.44
CA HIS A 213 -3.24 3.37 16.55
C HIS A 213 -4.15 3.18 17.76
N PHE A 214 -4.96 4.19 18.09
CA PHE A 214 -5.93 4.09 19.18
C PHE A 214 -6.98 3.01 18.88
N MET A 215 -7.57 3.01 17.68
CA MET A 215 -8.58 2.03 17.30
C MET A 215 -8.03 0.62 17.36
N ILE A 216 -6.87 0.39 16.74
CA ILE A 216 -6.24 -0.93 16.72
C ILE A 216 -5.87 -1.40 18.12
N MET A 217 -5.33 -0.54 18.97
CA MET A 217 -5.00 -0.92 20.34
C MET A 217 -6.26 -1.27 21.16
N ILE A 218 -7.35 -0.53 21.00
CA ILE A 218 -8.61 -0.90 21.66
C ILE A 218 -9.11 -2.27 21.17
N PHE A 219 -9.12 -2.52 19.86
CA PHE A 219 -9.52 -3.82 19.33
C PHE A 219 -8.61 -4.94 19.84
N LEU A 220 -7.29 -4.73 19.86
CA LEU A 220 -6.34 -5.70 20.37
C LEU A 220 -6.59 -6.03 21.85
N LEU A 221 -6.73 -5.01 22.70
CA LEU A 221 -7.01 -5.20 24.13
C LEU A 221 -8.35 -5.92 24.34
N PHE A 222 -9.36 -5.60 23.53
CA PHE A 222 -10.63 -6.30 23.53
C PHE A 222 -10.43 -7.79 23.19
N PHE A 223 -9.74 -8.12 22.10
CA PHE A 223 -9.49 -9.52 21.70
C PHE A 223 -8.68 -10.28 22.75
N VAL A 224 -7.66 -9.64 23.34
CA VAL A 224 -6.88 -10.25 24.44
C VAL A 224 -7.78 -10.54 25.65
N GLU A 225 -8.67 -9.61 26.02
CA GLU A 225 -9.66 -9.84 27.08
C GLU A 225 -10.53 -11.07 26.76
N GLN A 226 -10.99 -11.22 25.50
CA GLN A 226 -11.82 -12.35 25.08
C GLN A 226 -11.07 -13.69 25.15
N ILE A 227 -9.85 -13.72 24.64
CA ILE A 227 -9.00 -14.92 24.64
C ILE A 227 -8.69 -15.34 26.08
N VAL A 228 -8.33 -14.39 26.96
CA VAL A 228 -8.08 -14.69 28.37
C VAL A 228 -9.34 -15.19 29.06
N HIS A 229 -10.51 -14.63 28.75
CA HIS A 229 -11.78 -15.11 29.31
C HIS A 229 -12.13 -16.53 28.82
N LEU A 230 -11.87 -16.82 27.54
CA LEU A 230 -12.09 -18.13 26.92
C LEU A 230 -11.21 -19.23 27.54
N ILE A 231 -9.90 -18.94 27.69
CA ILE A 231 -8.91 -19.93 28.16
C ILE A 231 -8.89 -20.00 29.70
N PHE A 232 -8.93 -18.86 30.38
CA PHE A 232 -8.76 -18.74 31.84
C PHE A 232 -9.92 -17.97 32.51
N PRO A 233 -11.16 -18.49 32.47
CA PRO A 233 -12.35 -17.76 32.95
C PRO A 233 -12.24 -17.31 34.42
N ARG A 234 -11.55 -18.10 35.26
CA ARG A 234 -11.36 -17.84 36.69
C ARG A 234 -10.17 -16.92 37.03
N MET A 235 -9.29 -16.62 36.06
CA MET A 235 -8.10 -15.77 36.27
C MET A 235 -8.21 -14.38 35.64
N SER A 236 -9.40 -14.01 35.12
CA SER A 236 -9.61 -12.71 34.48
C SER A 236 -9.56 -11.57 35.50
N HIS A 237 -8.36 -11.01 35.69
CA HIS A 237 -8.06 -9.94 36.65
C HIS A 237 -8.95 -8.69 36.40
N PRO A 238 -9.45 -7.99 37.43
CA PRO A 238 -10.33 -6.82 37.26
C PRO A 238 -9.76 -5.72 36.34
N LEU A 239 -8.43 -5.57 36.32
CA LEU A 239 -7.74 -4.62 35.44
C LEU A 239 -7.92 -4.94 33.95
N LEU A 240 -8.00 -6.23 33.58
CA LEU A 240 -8.24 -6.70 32.20
C LEU A 240 -9.69 -6.47 31.73
N LYS A 241 -10.61 -6.20 32.66
CA LYS A 241 -12.02 -5.88 32.36
C LYS A 241 -12.29 -4.39 32.44
N SER A 242 -11.31 -3.59 32.84
CA SER A 242 -11.50 -2.17 33.09
C SER A 242 -11.43 -1.38 31.80
N GLU A 243 -12.62 -1.00 31.34
CA GLU A 243 -12.81 -0.14 30.19
C GLU A 243 -11.97 1.15 30.26
N SER A 244 -11.91 1.86 31.40
CA SER A 244 -11.12 3.08 31.52
C SER A 244 -9.61 2.82 31.36
N ILE A 245 -9.12 1.68 31.88
CA ILE A 245 -7.71 1.29 31.73
C ILE A 245 -7.39 1.01 30.28
N HIS A 246 -8.25 0.25 29.57
CA HIS A 246 -8.05 0.02 28.13
C HIS A 246 -7.98 1.33 27.34
N THR A 247 -8.84 2.32 27.66
CA THR A 247 -8.78 3.63 27.01
C THR A 247 -7.46 4.34 27.30
N ILE A 248 -7.03 4.38 28.56
CA ILE A 248 -5.78 5.05 28.96
C ILE A 248 -4.60 4.39 28.26
N VAL A 249 -4.51 3.05 28.27
CA VAL A 249 -3.45 2.31 27.59
C VAL A 249 -3.47 2.58 26.09
N ALA A 250 -4.63 2.57 25.45
CA ALA A 250 -4.76 2.88 24.02
C ALA A 250 -4.33 4.31 23.66
N VAL A 251 -4.70 5.31 24.48
CA VAL A 251 -4.25 6.70 24.28
C VAL A 251 -2.74 6.81 24.44
N MET A 252 -2.18 6.24 25.51
CA MET A 252 -0.74 6.27 25.75
C MET A 252 0.04 5.60 24.62
N PHE A 253 -0.44 4.45 24.16
CA PHE A 253 0.15 3.71 23.05
C PHE A 253 0.04 4.47 21.73
N ALA A 254 -1.13 5.03 21.41
CA ALA A 254 -1.34 5.82 20.22
C ALA A 254 -0.43 7.06 20.18
N LEU A 255 -0.31 7.79 21.29
CA LEU A 255 0.60 8.93 21.40
C LEU A 255 2.05 8.50 21.25
N LEU A 256 2.47 7.44 21.96
CA LEU A 256 3.84 6.94 21.92
C LEU A 256 4.24 6.55 20.49
N LEU A 257 3.45 5.73 19.81
CA LEU A 257 3.76 5.27 18.46
C LEU A 257 3.66 6.40 17.44
N SER A 258 2.67 7.30 17.56
CA SER A 258 2.54 8.40 16.61
C SER A 258 3.71 9.38 16.74
N ILE A 259 4.08 9.75 17.96
CA ILE A 259 5.23 10.64 18.19
C ILE A 259 6.51 9.95 17.73
N HIS A 260 6.73 8.69 18.12
CA HIS A 260 7.93 7.96 17.73
C HIS A 260 8.05 7.82 16.21
N GLY A 261 7.00 7.35 15.54
CA GLY A 261 6.99 7.21 14.08
C GLY A 261 7.11 8.56 13.36
N ALA A 262 6.45 9.61 13.83
CA ALA A 262 6.60 10.96 13.27
C ALA A 262 8.03 11.49 13.42
N THR A 263 8.66 11.30 14.58
CA THR A 263 10.05 11.72 14.80
C THR A 263 11.04 10.95 13.94
N ILE A 264 10.80 9.66 13.67
CA ILE A 264 11.61 8.86 12.75
C ILE A 264 11.45 9.38 11.32
N THR A 265 10.20 9.57 10.91
CA THR A 265 9.83 9.98 9.55
C THR A 265 10.37 11.36 9.20
N ALA A 266 10.40 12.27 10.18
CA ALA A 266 10.93 13.62 10.04
C ALA A 266 12.46 13.68 9.95
N LYS A 267 13.19 12.59 10.21
CA LYS A 267 14.66 12.58 10.05
C LYS A 267 15.03 12.61 8.58
N ARG A 268 16.22 13.13 8.29
CA ARG A 268 16.84 13.09 6.95
C ARG A 268 16.81 11.64 6.41
N PRO A 269 16.44 11.42 5.13
CA PRO A 269 16.41 10.08 4.55
C PRO A 269 17.80 9.43 4.62
N VAL A 270 17.82 8.11 4.84
CA VAL A 270 19.07 7.34 4.91
C VAL A 270 19.43 6.87 3.50
N LEU A 271 20.69 7.08 3.10
CA LEU A 271 21.24 6.46 1.90
C LEU A 271 21.64 5.01 2.22
N LYS A 272 20.98 4.05 1.58
CA LYS A 272 21.27 2.62 1.69
C LYS A 272 21.98 2.14 0.43
N THR A 273 23.16 1.55 0.56
CA THR A 273 23.87 0.95 -0.58
C THR A 273 23.55 -0.54 -0.70
N VAL A 274 23.19 -0.99 -1.89
CA VAL A 274 22.86 -2.40 -2.17
C VAL A 274 23.65 -2.86 -3.38
N ASN A 275 24.44 -3.92 -3.19
CA ASN A 275 25.21 -4.55 -4.26
C ASN A 275 24.36 -5.64 -4.91
N VAL A 276 24.21 -5.58 -6.23
CA VAL A 276 23.38 -6.49 -7.02
C VAL A 276 24.26 -7.18 -8.06
N GLY A 277 24.32 -8.51 -7.97
CA GLY A 277 24.99 -9.34 -8.96
C GLY A 277 24.12 -9.51 -10.21
N ILE A 278 24.68 -9.22 -11.38
CA ILE A 278 24.02 -9.32 -12.68
C ILE A 278 24.84 -10.27 -13.57
N HIS A 279 24.21 -11.35 -14.04
CA HIS A 279 24.89 -12.40 -14.82
C HIS A 279 25.48 -11.89 -16.15
N ASN A 280 24.78 -10.99 -16.83
CA ASN A 280 25.18 -10.47 -18.14
C ASN A 280 25.73 -9.03 -18.05
N LEU A 281 26.41 -8.67 -16.96
CA LEU A 281 27.00 -7.34 -16.82
C LEU A 281 28.37 -7.28 -17.52
N PRO A 282 28.55 -6.41 -18.53
CA PRO A 282 29.87 -6.12 -19.08
C PRO A 282 30.83 -5.66 -17.97
N PRO A 283 32.09 -6.12 -17.96
CA PRO A 283 33.07 -5.71 -16.94
C PRO A 283 33.26 -4.19 -16.83
N GLU A 284 33.08 -3.44 -17.91
CA GLU A 284 33.18 -1.98 -17.93
C GLU A 284 32.01 -1.27 -17.23
N LEU A 285 30.92 -2.00 -16.95
CA LEU A 285 29.79 -1.56 -16.14
C LEU A 285 29.88 -2.02 -14.68
N ASP A 286 30.97 -2.68 -14.27
CA ASP A 286 31.18 -3.01 -12.85
C ASP A 286 31.21 -1.73 -12.00
N GLY A 287 30.43 -1.72 -10.92
CA GLY A 287 30.21 -0.56 -10.06
C GLY A 287 29.30 0.51 -10.66
N PHE A 288 28.62 0.27 -11.79
CA PHE A 288 27.59 1.17 -12.29
C PHE A 288 26.54 1.41 -11.21
N SER A 289 26.27 2.68 -10.91
CA SER A 289 25.51 3.08 -9.74
C SER A 289 24.20 3.78 -10.10
N ILE A 290 23.11 3.32 -9.51
CA ILE A 290 21.75 3.82 -9.71
C ILE A 290 21.24 4.36 -8.38
N ALA A 291 20.84 5.63 -8.33
CA ALA A 291 20.07 6.15 -7.20
C ALA A 291 18.59 5.85 -7.45
N LEU A 292 18.04 4.92 -6.69
CA LEU A 292 16.63 4.59 -6.67
C LEU A 292 15.91 5.42 -5.60
N ILE A 293 14.89 6.15 -6.04
CA ILE A 293 13.85 6.72 -5.19
C ILE A 293 12.48 6.28 -5.66
N THR A 294 11.52 6.24 -4.74
CA THR A 294 10.12 5.89 -5.00
C THR A 294 9.29 6.38 -3.82
N ASP A 295 7.97 6.49 -4.00
CA ASP A 295 7.03 6.84 -2.94
C ASP A 295 7.43 8.13 -2.18
N VAL A 296 7.72 9.18 -2.96
CA VAL A 296 8.07 10.50 -2.43
C VAL A 296 6.82 11.22 -1.94
N HIS A 297 5.69 11.01 -2.63
CA HIS A 297 4.38 11.58 -2.31
C HIS A 297 4.43 13.10 -2.01
N ILE A 298 5.00 13.89 -2.93
CA ILE A 298 4.92 15.36 -2.85
C ILE A 298 3.44 15.72 -2.83
N GLY A 299 2.97 16.30 -1.72
CA GLY A 299 1.55 16.30 -1.44
C GLY A 299 1.18 17.11 -0.23
N PRO A 300 0.03 16.84 0.41
CA PRO A 300 -0.51 17.62 1.51
C PRO A 300 0.46 17.77 2.69
N THR A 301 1.29 16.76 2.96
CA THR A 301 2.21 16.71 4.11
C THR A 301 3.70 16.77 3.75
N VAL A 302 4.03 16.71 2.46
CA VAL A 302 5.43 16.73 1.97
C VAL A 302 5.69 18.03 1.23
N GLY A 303 6.44 18.92 1.88
CA GLY A 303 6.75 20.26 1.38
C GLY A 303 8.16 20.41 0.79
N THR A 304 8.45 21.61 0.27
CA THR A 304 9.71 21.96 -0.41
C THR A 304 10.97 21.65 0.41
N SER A 305 10.96 21.84 1.73
CA SER A 305 12.13 21.56 2.58
C SER A 305 12.53 20.08 2.52
N ARG A 306 11.55 19.17 2.59
CA ARG A 306 11.76 17.73 2.49
C ARG A 306 12.35 17.33 1.14
N ILE A 307 11.88 17.98 0.05
CA ILE A 307 12.38 17.69 -1.30
C ILE A 307 13.82 18.18 -1.47
N ASN A 308 14.19 19.32 -0.88
CA ASN A 308 15.60 19.74 -0.86
C ASN A 308 16.49 18.72 -0.14
N GLU A 309 16.08 18.21 1.03
CA GLU A 309 16.86 17.17 1.75
C GLU A 309 17.08 15.92 0.90
N ILE A 310 16.03 15.46 0.20
CA ILE A 310 16.10 14.28 -0.69
C ILE A 310 17.10 14.53 -1.83
N VAL A 311 16.99 15.69 -2.49
CA VAL A 311 17.89 16.08 -3.59
C VAL A 311 19.34 16.19 -3.11
N GLU A 312 19.57 16.75 -1.92
CA GLU A 312 20.91 16.82 -1.32
C GLU A 312 21.51 15.43 -1.11
N VAL A 313 20.76 14.50 -0.49
CA VAL A 313 21.23 13.12 -0.25
C VAL A 313 21.56 12.40 -1.57
N ILE A 314 20.71 12.55 -2.60
CA ILE A 314 20.94 11.93 -3.91
C ILE A 314 22.18 12.52 -4.58
N ASN A 315 22.33 13.83 -4.57
CA ASN A 315 23.48 14.50 -5.19
C ASN A 315 24.79 14.17 -4.45
N GLU A 316 24.76 14.03 -3.12
CA GLU A 316 25.89 13.56 -2.30
C GLU A 316 26.31 12.12 -2.66
N ALA A 317 25.37 11.28 -3.13
CA ALA A 317 25.64 9.88 -3.48
C ALA A 317 26.43 9.70 -4.80
N GLN A 318 26.48 10.75 -5.64
CA GLN A 318 27.20 10.82 -6.93
C GLN A 318 27.00 9.58 -7.82
N THR A 319 25.74 9.25 -8.13
CA THR A 319 25.41 8.06 -8.93
C THR A 319 25.52 8.31 -10.44
N ASP A 320 25.66 7.24 -11.22
CA ASP A 320 25.68 7.33 -12.68
C ASP A 320 24.30 7.76 -13.23
N VAL A 321 23.21 7.27 -12.65
CA VAL A 321 21.83 7.63 -13.04
C VAL A 321 20.94 7.77 -11.80
N VAL A 322 19.88 8.58 -11.91
CA VAL A 322 18.81 8.65 -10.91
C VAL A 322 17.56 8.06 -11.52
N THR A 323 16.89 7.16 -10.80
CA THR A 323 15.67 6.49 -11.20
C THR A 323 14.59 6.69 -10.16
N ILE A 324 13.38 6.97 -10.62
CA ILE A 324 12.19 7.14 -9.81
C ILE A 324 11.21 6.03 -10.19
N SER A 325 10.91 5.11 -9.27
CA SER A 325 9.95 4.02 -9.51
C SER A 325 8.57 4.37 -8.97
N GLY A 326 7.94 5.41 -9.51
CA GLY A 326 6.56 5.82 -9.22
C GLY A 326 6.31 6.57 -7.91
N ASP A 327 5.07 7.06 -7.78
CA ASP A 327 4.51 7.76 -6.63
C ASP A 327 5.34 8.96 -6.17
N LEU A 328 5.65 9.83 -7.13
CA LEU A 328 6.35 11.09 -6.91
C LEU A 328 5.42 12.15 -6.31
N VAL A 329 4.13 12.15 -6.66
CA VAL A 329 3.20 13.25 -6.38
C VAL A 329 1.78 12.80 -5.99
N ASP A 330 1.16 13.55 -5.06
CA ASP A 330 -0.19 13.36 -4.51
C ASP A 330 -1.01 14.66 -4.64
N GLY A 331 -1.22 15.15 -5.86
CA GLY A 331 -1.98 16.38 -6.04
C GLY A 331 -1.98 16.95 -7.44
N PHE A 332 -2.33 18.23 -7.52
CA PHE A 332 -2.38 18.98 -8.75
C PHE A 332 -1.06 19.72 -9.02
N VAL A 333 -0.61 19.75 -10.28
CA VAL A 333 0.61 20.43 -10.74
C VAL A 333 0.64 21.88 -10.28
N ASP A 334 -0.43 22.64 -10.48
CA ASP A 334 -0.48 24.06 -10.12
C ASP A 334 -0.23 24.31 -8.62
N PHE A 335 -0.65 23.37 -7.77
CA PHE A 335 -0.48 23.47 -6.32
C PHE A 335 0.88 22.96 -5.85
N LEU A 336 1.36 21.87 -6.45
CA LEU A 336 2.55 21.15 -6.01
C LEU A 336 3.83 21.57 -6.74
N ARG A 337 3.73 22.30 -7.86
CA ARG A 337 4.86 22.82 -8.64
C ARG A 337 5.93 23.49 -7.78
N PRO A 338 5.62 24.44 -6.87
CA PRO A 338 6.63 25.04 -5.99
C PRO A 338 7.29 24.06 -5.01
N ARG A 339 6.57 22.99 -4.62
CA ARG A 339 7.06 21.94 -3.72
C ARG A 339 7.99 20.96 -4.46
N ALA A 340 7.70 20.68 -5.72
CA ALA A 340 8.45 19.77 -6.58
C ALA A 340 9.70 20.40 -7.23
N MET A 341 9.75 21.72 -7.37
CA MET A 341 10.84 22.43 -8.05
C MET A 341 12.28 22.09 -7.62
N PRO A 342 12.57 21.78 -6.34
CA PRO A 342 13.92 21.34 -5.98
C PRO A 342 14.42 20.10 -6.75
N LEU A 343 13.53 19.23 -7.25
CA LEU A 343 13.90 18.07 -8.07
C LEU A 343 14.65 18.44 -9.35
N ALA A 344 14.43 19.64 -9.90
CA ALA A 344 15.18 20.14 -11.06
C ALA A 344 16.71 20.26 -10.79
N LYS A 345 17.13 20.17 -9.52
CA LYS A 345 18.53 20.22 -9.10
C LYS A 345 19.15 18.82 -8.94
N LEU A 346 18.43 17.74 -9.26
CA LEU A 346 19.00 16.40 -9.28
C LEU A 346 20.14 16.33 -10.29
N ARG A 347 21.23 15.67 -9.90
CA ARG A 347 22.44 15.53 -10.71
C ARG A 347 22.84 14.08 -10.79
N SER A 348 23.09 13.64 -12.01
CA SER A 348 23.68 12.35 -12.34
C SER A 348 24.39 12.45 -13.67
N ARG A 349 25.15 11.41 -14.03
CA ARG A 349 25.85 11.38 -15.32
C ARG A 349 24.92 11.19 -16.51
N PHE A 350 23.88 10.38 -16.34
CA PHE A 350 22.99 9.93 -17.42
C PHE A 350 21.56 10.50 -17.34
N GLY A 351 21.29 11.39 -16.39
CA GLY A 351 19.99 12.04 -16.21
C GLY A 351 19.10 11.37 -15.16
N THR A 352 17.84 11.81 -15.13
CA THR A 352 16.82 11.33 -14.20
C THR A 352 15.65 10.75 -14.96
N TYR A 353 15.26 9.53 -14.62
CA TYR A 353 14.19 8.79 -15.30
C TYR A 353 13.11 8.36 -14.32
N LEU A 354 11.86 8.38 -14.74
CA LEU A 354 10.69 8.08 -13.91
C LEU A 354 9.79 7.07 -14.62
N ALA A 355 9.48 5.93 -14.00
CA ALA A 355 8.26 5.20 -14.32
C ALA A 355 7.14 5.72 -13.42
N LEU A 356 5.94 5.91 -13.96
CA LEU A 356 4.79 6.43 -13.21
C LEU A 356 4.30 5.37 -12.20
N GLY A 357 3.84 5.83 -11.05
CA GLY A 357 3.10 5.02 -10.08
C GLY A 357 1.60 5.27 -10.20
N ASN A 358 0.82 4.69 -9.28
CA ASN A 358 -0.63 4.85 -9.33
C ASN A 358 -1.08 6.26 -8.90
N HIS A 359 -0.29 6.97 -8.09
CA HIS A 359 -0.68 8.27 -7.54
C HIS A 359 -0.69 9.40 -8.57
N GLU A 360 0.15 9.30 -9.61
CA GLU A 360 0.13 10.25 -10.73
C GLU A 360 -1.22 10.29 -11.48
N PHE A 361 -2.05 9.25 -11.33
CA PHE A 361 -3.37 9.14 -11.97
C PHE A 361 -4.55 9.56 -11.07
N PHE A 362 -4.33 9.97 -9.81
CA PHE A 362 -5.42 10.18 -8.84
C PHE A 362 -6.09 11.56 -8.91
N HIS A 363 -5.35 12.62 -9.25
CA HIS A 363 -5.83 14.00 -9.09
C HIS A 363 -6.20 14.69 -10.40
N GLU A 364 -5.39 14.54 -11.43
CA GLU A 364 -5.60 15.19 -12.72
C GLU A 364 -5.12 14.32 -13.87
N SER A 365 -5.13 14.86 -15.10
CA SER A 365 -4.54 14.15 -16.22
C SER A 365 -3.06 13.92 -15.97
N VAL A 366 -2.64 12.66 -16.11
CA VAL A 366 -1.24 12.27 -16.00
C VAL A 366 -0.35 13.05 -16.97
N ASP A 367 -0.86 13.44 -18.13
CA ASP A 367 -0.14 14.24 -19.14
C ASP A 367 0.33 15.60 -18.61
N ASN A 368 -0.40 16.19 -17.66
CA ASN A 368 0.02 17.46 -17.04
C ASN A 368 1.26 17.25 -16.18
N TRP A 369 1.28 16.14 -15.43
CA TRP A 369 2.45 15.74 -14.65
C TRP A 369 3.63 15.37 -15.54
N VAL A 370 3.43 14.54 -16.57
CA VAL A 370 4.47 14.16 -17.52
C VAL A 370 5.11 15.38 -18.18
N ARG A 371 4.29 16.34 -18.65
CA ARG A 371 4.81 17.60 -19.20
C ARG A 371 5.60 18.40 -18.18
N PHE A 372 5.10 18.56 -16.97
CA PHE A 372 5.81 19.28 -15.90
C PHE A 372 7.14 18.62 -15.53
N PHE A 373 7.18 17.29 -15.41
CA PHE A 373 8.39 16.53 -15.12
C PHE A 373 9.45 16.74 -16.21
N HIS A 374 9.05 16.67 -17.47
CA HIS A 374 9.96 16.88 -18.58
C HIS A 374 10.42 18.34 -18.69
N ASP A 375 9.48 19.27 -18.83
CA ASP A 375 9.76 20.64 -19.25
C ASP A 375 10.41 21.49 -18.13
N GLU A 376 10.10 21.20 -16.86
CA GLU A 376 10.55 22.03 -15.73
C GLU A 376 11.47 21.31 -14.75
N LEU A 377 11.40 19.98 -14.66
CA LEU A 377 12.26 19.20 -13.76
C LEU A 377 13.40 18.46 -14.46
N ASN A 378 13.43 18.43 -15.79
CA ASN A 378 14.38 17.65 -16.58
C ASN A 378 14.37 16.15 -16.18
N ILE A 379 13.18 15.63 -15.88
CA ILE A 379 12.91 14.23 -15.57
C ILE A 379 12.24 13.58 -16.78
N THR A 380 12.86 12.53 -17.32
CA THR A 380 12.32 11.80 -18.47
C THR A 380 11.39 10.68 -17.99
N THR A 381 10.11 10.76 -18.32
CA THR A 381 9.16 9.68 -18.03
C THR A 381 9.34 8.50 -18.99
N LEU A 382 9.38 7.29 -18.45
CA LEU A 382 9.47 6.02 -19.16
C LEU A 382 8.12 5.29 -19.09
N GLY A 383 7.13 5.76 -19.85
CA GLY A 383 5.81 5.14 -19.96
C GLY A 383 5.78 4.11 -21.09
N ASN A 384 6.04 2.84 -20.76
CA ASN A 384 6.23 1.75 -21.73
C ASN A 384 7.31 2.05 -22.78
N THR A 385 8.40 2.67 -22.36
CA THR A 385 9.54 3.03 -23.21
C THR A 385 10.86 2.67 -22.54
N GLY A 386 11.93 2.70 -23.32
CA GLY A 386 13.28 2.45 -22.83
C GLY A 386 14.31 3.36 -23.49
N VAL A 387 15.40 3.60 -22.77
CA VAL A 387 16.53 4.41 -23.17
C VAL A 387 17.82 3.60 -23.01
N VAL A 388 18.79 3.83 -23.89
CA VAL A 388 20.10 3.18 -23.84
C VAL A 388 21.10 4.15 -23.25
N LEU A 389 21.72 3.76 -22.14
CA LEU A 389 22.80 4.48 -21.49
C LEU A 389 24.13 3.88 -21.94
N ASP A 390 25.03 4.71 -22.45
CA ASP A 390 26.35 4.29 -22.92
C ASP A 390 27.45 4.76 -21.97
N LYS A 391 28.11 3.82 -21.30
CA LYS A 391 29.29 4.08 -20.47
C LYS A 391 30.48 3.37 -21.10
N ALA A 392 31.41 4.16 -21.64
CA ALA A 392 32.65 3.67 -22.26
C ALA A 392 32.42 2.64 -23.40
N GLY A 393 31.38 2.83 -24.22
CA GLY A 393 31.05 1.95 -25.34
C GLY A 393 30.26 0.69 -24.95
N LYS A 394 29.92 0.53 -23.66
CA LYS A 394 29.02 -0.53 -23.18
C LYS A 394 27.65 0.05 -22.86
N LYS A 395 26.63 -0.66 -23.34
CA LYS A 395 25.24 -0.24 -23.31
C LYS A 395 24.49 -0.93 -22.17
N LEU A 396 23.78 -0.14 -21.38
CA LEU A 396 22.77 -0.57 -20.43
C LEU A 396 21.41 -0.02 -20.90
N CYS A 397 20.39 -0.87 -21.00
CA CYS A 397 19.05 -0.39 -21.27
C CYS A 397 18.34 -0.10 -19.94
N LEU A 398 17.79 1.10 -19.81
CA LEU A 398 16.87 1.46 -18.75
C LEU A 398 15.47 1.58 -19.35
N ALA A 399 14.55 0.75 -18.89
CA ALA A 399 13.17 0.72 -19.35
C ALA A 399 12.20 1.03 -18.21
N GLY A 400 11.00 1.49 -18.56
CA GLY A 400 9.90 1.68 -17.61
C GLY A 400 8.58 1.30 -18.24
N VAL A 401 7.64 0.87 -17.42
CA VAL A 401 6.27 0.54 -17.82
C VAL A 401 5.29 1.46 -17.10
N ASP A 402 4.11 1.65 -17.70
CA ASP A 402 2.99 2.26 -16.99
C ASP A 402 2.57 1.39 -15.79
N ASP A 403 2.01 2.03 -14.77
CA ASP A 403 1.61 1.35 -13.54
C ASP A 403 0.47 0.34 -13.77
N LEU A 404 0.47 -0.74 -13.00
CA LEU A 404 -0.57 -1.78 -13.03
C LEU A 404 -1.98 -1.21 -12.79
N TYR A 405 -2.11 -0.10 -12.05
CA TYR A 405 -3.36 0.60 -11.83
C TYR A 405 -4.05 1.04 -13.12
N THR A 406 -3.28 1.33 -14.18
CA THR A 406 -3.81 1.74 -15.49
C THR A 406 -4.76 0.70 -16.10
N GLU A 407 -4.52 -0.59 -15.84
CA GLU A 407 -5.42 -1.68 -16.26
C GLU A 407 -6.79 -1.59 -15.58
N SER A 408 -6.83 -1.19 -14.31
CA SER A 408 -8.09 -1.10 -13.55
C SER A 408 -8.97 0.07 -13.98
N ILE A 409 -8.36 1.19 -14.37
CA ILE A 409 -9.07 2.41 -14.76
C ILE A 409 -9.40 2.48 -16.26
N HIS A 410 -8.89 1.54 -17.06
CA HIS A 410 -9.12 1.47 -18.51
C HIS A 410 -8.82 2.79 -19.24
N LEU A 411 -7.75 3.47 -18.83
CA LEU A 411 -7.38 4.76 -19.40
C LEU A 411 -6.83 4.56 -20.81
N ASN A 412 -7.47 5.17 -21.81
CA ASN A 412 -7.06 5.05 -23.20
C ASN A 412 -5.58 5.44 -23.39
N GLY A 413 -4.82 4.60 -24.07
CA GLY A 413 -3.40 4.81 -24.33
C GLY A 413 -2.45 4.36 -23.20
N HIS A 414 -2.99 3.97 -22.04
CA HIS A 414 -2.20 3.50 -20.90
C HIS A 414 -2.51 2.04 -20.59
N LYS A 415 -1.45 1.25 -20.43
CA LYS A 415 -1.48 -0.14 -19.98
C LYS A 415 -0.06 -0.56 -19.61
N MET A 416 0.11 -1.51 -18.70
CA MET A 416 1.43 -2.06 -18.43
C MET A 416 1.91 -2.91 -19.63
N ASP A 417 2.90 -2.43 -20.39
CA ASP A 417 3.41 -3.08 -21.60
C ASP A 417 4.94 -3.17 -21.62
N ALA A 418 5.46 -4.22 -20.99
CA ALA A 418 6.90 -4.50 -20.94
C ALA A 418 7.51 -4.81 -22.31
N ALA A 419 6.74 -5.39 -23.25
CA ALA A 419 7.25 -5.69 -24.58
C ALA A 419 7.49 -4.40 -25.37
N ALA A 420 6.57 -3.43 -25.28
CA ALA A 420 6.74 -2.10 -25.84
C ALA A 420 7.94 -1.36 -25.19
N ALA A 421 8.05 -1.41 -23.85
CA ALA A 421 9.15 -0.78 -23.11
C ALA A 421 10.53 -1.27 -23.56
N LEU A 422 10.63 -2.55 -23.89
CA LEU A 422 11.87 -3.19 -24.31
C LEU A 422 12.16 -3.02 -25.80
N HIS A 423 11.27 -2.41 -26.60
CA HIS A 423 11.46 -2.31 -28.05
C HIS A 423 12.77 -1.59 -28.41
N ALA A 424 13.09 -0.49 -27.71
CA ALA A 424 14.31 0.29 -27.91
C ALA A 424 15.60 -0.35 -27.34
N CYS A 425 15.48 -1.36 -26.47
CA CYS A 425 16.65 -2.02 -25.88
C CYS A 425 17.37 -2.89 -26.92
N PRO A 426 18.69 -2.82 -27.11
CA PRO A 426 19.38 -3.76 -27.98
C PRO A 426 19.32 -5.19 -27.44
N ASN A 427 19.54 -6.17 -28.31
CA ASN A 427 19.71 -7.55 -27.85
C ASN A 427 21.02 -7.69 -27.05
N HIS A 428 21.04 -8.59 -26.07
CA HIS A 428 22.21 -8.90 -25.24
C HIS A 428 22.79 -7.70 -24.46
N THR A 429 21.99 -6.68 -24.16
CA THR A 429 22.36 -5.60 -23.23
C THR A 429 21.77 -5.84 -21.85
N THR A 430 22.51 -5.48 -20.80
CA THR A 430 21.98 -5.44 -19.44
C THR A 430 20.75 -4.54 -19.39
N THR A 431 19.64 -5.05 -18.87
CA THR A 431 18.35 -4.36 -18.84
C THR A 431 17.87 -4.17 -17.41
N VAL A 432 17.72 -2.91 -17.01
CA VAL A 432 17.10 -2.49 -15.76
C VAL A 432 15.70 -1.96 -16.08
N MET A 433 14.68 -2.48 -15.42
CA MET A 433 13.29 -2.07 -15.61
C MET A 433 12.72 -1.42 -14.35
N LEU A 434 12.13 -0.24 -14.50
CA LEU A 434 11.38 0.44 -13.47
C LEU A 434 9.92 -0.03 -13.53
N VAL A 435 9.44 -0.63 -12.45
CA VAL A 435 8.05 -1.09 -12.30
C VAL A 435 7.60 -0.66 -10.92
N HIS A 436 6.64 0.25 -10.81
CA HIS A 436 6.25 0.79 -9.50
C HIS A 436 5.72 -0.30 -8.56
N GLN A 437 4.71 -1.08 -8.99
CA GLN A 437 4.12 -2.16 -8.21
C GLN A 437 4.88 -3.50 -8.33
N PRO A 438 5.28 -4.14 -7.21
CA PRO A 438 5.93 -5.45 -7.27
C PRO A 438 5.03 -6.59 -7.79
N ASN A 439 3.71 -6.45 -7.68
CA ASN A 439 2.77 -7.37 -8.33
C ASN A 439 2.88 -7.30 -9.86
N GLY A 440 3.00 -6.09 -10.42
CA GLY A 440 3.27 -5.90 -11.85
C GLY A 440 4.60 -6.51 -12.26
N ALA A 441 5.65 -6.38 -11.42
CA ALA A 441 6.94 -7.02 -11.67
C ALA A 441 6.83 -8.55 -11.78
N GLY A 442 6.07 -9.19 -10.89
CA GLY A 442 5.79 -10.62 -10.95
C GLY A 442 5.06 -11.02 -12.23
N MET A 443 4.02 -10.28 -12.60
CA MET A 443 3.25 -10.51 -13.83
C MET A 443 4.13 -10.41 -15.08
N ILE A 444 5.01 -9.40 -15.15
CA ILE A 444 5.95 -9.21 -16.26
C ILE A 444 6.91 -10.40 -16.35
N LEU A 445 7.52 -10.82 -15.24
CA LEU A 445 8.47 -11.94 -15.22
C LEU A 445 7.83 -13.28 -15.61
N ASP A 446 6.54 -13.48 -15.30
CA ASP A 446 5.80 -14.68 -15.68
C ASP A 446 5.29 -14.66 -17.14
N ALA A 447 5.00 -13.47 -17.70
CA ALA A 447 4.38 -13.32 -19.01
C ALA A 447 5.40 -13.08 -20.13
N LEU A 448 6.38 -12.21 -19.91
CA LEU A 448 7.32 -11.75 -20.92
C LEU A 448 8.08 -12.90 -21.60
N PRO A 449 8.61 -13.91 -20.89
CA PRO A 449 9.33 -15.02 -21.53
C PRO A 449 8.49 -15.88 -22.49
N LYS A 450 7.16 -15.75 -22.45
CA LYS A 450 6.24 -16.46 -23.35
C LYS A 450 6.08 -15.73 -24.69
N ILE A 451 6.59 -14.51 -24.81
CA ILE A 451 6.52 -13.71 -26.03
C ILE A 451 7.78 -13.99 -26.87
N PRO A 452 7.67 -14.58 -28.07
CA PRO A 452 8.82 -14.86 -28.91
C PRO A 452 9.62 -13.58 -29.22
N GLY A 453 10.95 -13.65 -29.03
CA GLY A 453 11.84 -12.50 -29.28
C GLY A 453 11.83 -11.44 -28.17
N SER A 454 11.15 -11.67 -27.04
CA SER A 454 11.24 -10.80 -25.87
C SER A 454 12.66 -10.73 -25.35
N LYS A 455 13.08 -9.55 -24.89
CA LYS A 455 14.39 -9.35 -24.26
C LYS A 455 14.33 -9.73 -22.79
N GLN A 456 15.43 -10.24 -22.27
CA GLN A 456 15.55 -10.58 -20.84
C GLN A 456 15.62 -9.29 -20.01
N ILE A 457 15.02 -9.33 -18.83
CA ILE A 457 15.16 -8.30 -17.79
C ILE A 457 16.15 -8.85 -16.77
N ASP A 458 17.19 -8.08 -16.44
CA ASP A 458 18.22 -8.48 -15.48
C ASP A 458 17.91 -7.96 -14.07
N LEU A 459 17.32 -6.76 -13.97
CA LEU A 459 16.98 -6.13 -12.70
C LEU A 459 15.66 -5.37 -12.79
N ILE A 460 14.77 -5.57 -11.82
CA ILE A 460 13.56 -4.76 -11.62
C ILE A 460 13.70 -3.91 -10.36
N LEU A 461 13.37 -2.63 -10.45
CA LEU A 461 13.34 -1.69 -9.33
C LEU A 461 11.91 -1.22 -9.06
N SER A 462 11.41 -1.51 -7.85
CA SER A 462 10.02 -1.27 -7.43
C SER A 462 9.90 -0.54 -6.09
N GLY A 463 8.69 -0.03 -5.80
CA GLY A 463 8.30 0.61 -4.55
C GLY A 463 6.92 0.14 -4.11
N HIS A 464 6.00 1.08 -3.86
CA HIS A 464 4.56 0.91 -3.64
C HIS A 464 4.15 0.29 -2.31
N THR A 465 4.89 -0.69 -1.78
CA THR A 465 4.48 -1.42 -0.57
C THR A 465 4.73 -0.63 0.71
N HIS A 466 5.57 0.39 0.64
CA HIS A 466 6.09 1.15 1.80
C HIS A 466 6.73 0.27 2.89
N ALA A 467 7.11 -0.98 2.57
CA ALA A 467 7.42 -2.03 3.54
C ALA A 467 6.38 -2.15 4.66
N GLY A 468 5.11 -1.91 4.30
CA GLY A 468 3.98 -1.95 5.21
C GLY A 468 3.92 -0.79 6.20
N GLN A 469 4.67 0.31 6.05
CA GLN A 469 4.67 1.60 6.79
C GLN A 469 4.39 1.59 8.30
N MET A 470 3.22 1.09 8.72
CA MET A 470 2.81 0.86 10.10
C MET A 470 2.67 -0.65 10.40
N TYR A 471 2.96 -1.06 11.63
CA TYR A 471 2.82 -2.46 12.07
C TYR A 471 1.44 -3.08 11.80
N VAL A 472 0.39 -2.27 11.65
CA VAL A 472 -0.99 -2.71 11.37
C VAL A 472 -1.21 -3.05 9.90
N ILE A 473 -0.47 -2.43 8.98
CA ILE A 473 -0.57 -2.66 7.54
C ILE A 473 0.40 -3.74 7.08
N TYR A 474 1.52 -3.91 7.80
CA TYR A 474 2.55 -4.91 7.48
C TYR A 474 2.00 -6.31 7.13
N PRO A 475 1.11 -6.96 7.92
CA PRO A 475 0.68 -8.32 7.61
C PRO A 475 -0.12 -8.38 6.30
N LEU A 476 -0.98 -7.39 6.05
CA LEU A 476 -1.76 -7.31 4.82
C LEU A 476 -0.82 -7.10 3.63
N SER A 477 0.07 -6.11 3.72
CA SER A 477 1.04 -5.80 2.67
C SER A 477 1.96 -6.97 2.36
N TYR A 478 2.37 -7.75 3.36
CA TYR A 478 3.20 -8.95 3.14
C TYR A 478 2.43 -10.06 2.42
N LEU A 479 1.13 -10.23 2.71
CA LEU A 479 0.31 -11.30 2.14
C LEU A 479 -0.22 -11.00 0.74
N THR A 480 -0.39 -9.72 0.39
CA THR A 480 -1.01 -9.31 -0.89
C THR A 480 -0.01 -8.95 -1.98
N ASN A 481 1.29 -8.91 -1.67
CA ASN A 481 2.32 -8.53 -2.63
C ASN A 481 3.24 -9.70 -2.97
N THR A 482 3.49 -9.88 -4.27
CA THR A 482 4.37 -10.90 -4.83
C THR A 482 5.80 -10.76 -4.29
N PHE A 483 6.26 -9.52 -4.17
CA PHE A 483 7.46 -9.14 -3.47
C PHE A 483 7.12 -8.04 -2.47
N PHE A 484 7.50 -8.20 -1.21
CA PHE A 484 7.09 -7.30 -0.15
C PHE A 484 8.06 -6.12 0.02
N TYR A 485 9.30 -6.39 0.43
CA TYR A 485 10.34 -5.39 0.63
C TYR A 485 11.70 -6.10 0.66
N GLY A 486 12.70 -5.51 0.00
CA GLY A 486 14.07 -6.02 -0.03
C GLY A 486 14.46 -6.61 -1.39
N HIS A 487 15.50 -7.45 -1.37
CA HIS A 487 16.16 -7.98 -2.56
C HIS A 487 15.80 -9.45 -2.79
N TYR A 488 15.37 -9.78 -4.02
CA TYR A 488 14.91 -11.10 -4.42
C TYR A 488 15.57 -11.52 -5.74
N THR A 489 15.74 -12.82 -5.91
CA THR A 489 16.06 -13.44 -7.21
C THR A 489 14.85 -14.23 -7.71
N HIS A 490 14.46 -13.99 -8.96
CA HIS A 490 13.49 -14.82 -9.64
C HIS A 490 14.15 -16.11 -10.13
N ALA A 491 13.71 -17.25 -9.61
CA ALA A 491 14.38 -18.53 -9.83
C ALA A 491 14.37 -18.98 -11.30
N ALA A 492 13.33 -18.63 -12.07
CA ALA A 492 13.20 -19.10 -13.46
C ALA A 492 14.03 -18.29 -14.45
N SER A 493 14.16 -16.97 -14.26
CA SER A 493 14.88 -16.09 -15.20
C SER A 493 16.26 -15.63 -14.69
N GLY A 494 16.56 -15.83 -13.41
CA GLY A 494 17.74 -15.25 -12.75
C GLY A 494 17.65 -13.73 -12.51
N ALA A 495 16.54 -13.10 -12.90
CA ALA A 495 16.33 -11.66 -12.74
C ALA A 495 16.36 -11.27 -11.26
N GLN A 496 17.03 -10.17 -10.97
CA GLN A 496 17.07 -9.56 -9.66
C GLN A 496 15.87 -8.61 -9.50
N ILE A 497 15.31 -8.51 -8.30
CA ILE A 497 14.21 -7.60 -7.98
C ILE A 497 14.53 -6.90 -6.67
N TYR A 498 14.52 -5.57 -6.70
CA TYR A 498 14.65 -4.77 -5.50
C TYR A 498 13.38 -3.96 -5.26
N VAL A 499 12.71 -4.22 -4.13
CA VAL A 499 11.56 -3.46 -3.67
C VAL A 499 12.00 -2.53 -2.55
N SER A 500 11.99 -1.23 -2.82
CA SER A 500 12.28 -0.23 -1.80
C SER A 500 11.09 -0.02 -0.88
N SER A 501 11.38 0.32 0.38
CA SER A 501 10.38 0.79 1.33
C SER A 501 9.90 2.21 1.03
N GLY A 502 10.51 2.93 0.09
CA GLY A 502 10.11 4.29 -0.29
C GLY A 502 10.79 5.38 0.55
N VAL A 503 10.94 6.57 -0.05
CA VAL A 503 11.65 7.69 0.57
C VAL A 503 10.85 8.32 1.71
N ASN A 504 9.53 8.44 1.51
CA ASN A 504 8.62 9.03 2.49
C ASN A 504 7.54 8.02 2.86
N TYR A 505 6.27 8.40 2.81
CA TYR A 505 5.13 7.68 3.37
C TYR A 505 3.89 8.08 2.59
N TRP A 506 2.85 7.26 2.64
CA TRP A 506 1.53 7.64 2.14
C TRP A 506 0.56 7.88 3.30
N GLY A 507 -0.18 8.98 3.25
CA GLY A 507 -1.13 9.38 4.28
C GLY A 507 -0.44 9.88 5.56
N PRO A 508 -0.69 9.29 6.75
CA PRO A 508 -0.09 9.76 8.00
C PRO A 508 1.46 9.75 7.96
N PRO A 509 2.14 10.83 8.39
CA PRO A 509 3.61 10.94 8.44
C PRO A 509 4.21 10.10 9.58
N ILE A 510 3.95 8.80 9.57
CA ILE A 510 4.28 7.85 10.63
C ILE A 510 4.72 6.54 9.98
N LYS A 511 6.04 6.36 9.89
CA LYS A 511 6.69 5.12 9.48
C LYS A 511 7.35 4.38 10.65
N MET A 512 7.45 3.07 10.50
CA MET A 512 8.32 2.24 11.35
C MET A 512 9.80 2.63 11.16
N PRO A 513 10.66 2.36 12.15
CA PRO A 513 12.09 2.66 12.08
C PRO A 513 12.76 2.12 10.80
N ASN A 514 13.70 2.90 10.26
CA ASN A 514 14.56 2.51 9.13
C ASN A 514 13.85 2.19 7.80
N LEU A 515 12.63 2.70 7.60
CA LEU A 515 11.85 2.52 6.37
C LEU A 515 11.77 3.76 5.47
N CYS A 516 12.48 4.85 5.80
CA CYS A 516 12.63 6.02 4.91
C CYS A 516 14.01 5.93 4.27
N GLU A 517 14.09 5.48 3.03
CA GLU A 517 15.36 5.20 2.37
C GLU A 517 15.47 5.81 0.97
N ILE A 518 16.70 6.14 0.61
CA ILE A 518 17.15 6.39 -0.76
C ILE A 518 18.16 5.29 -1.04
N VAL A 519 18.01 4.55 -2.14
CA VAL A 519 18.83 3.36 -2.36
C VAL A 519 19.84 3.60 -3.46
N LYS A 520 21.13 3.42 -3.15
CA LYS A 520 22.21 3.35 -4.13
C LYS A 520 22.41 1.89 -4.53
N ILE A 521 21.86 1.50 -5.66
CA ILE A 521 22.11 0.18 -6.26
C ILE A 521 23.46 0.23 -6.97
N GLN A 522 24.35 -0.72 -6.67
CA GLN A 522 25.61 -0.91 -7.39
C GLN A 522 25.57 -2.25 -8.11
N LEU A 523 25.77 -2.21 -9.42
CA LEU A 523 25.78 -3.40 -10.26
C LEU A 523 27.16 -4.03 -10.28
N HIS A 524 27.22 -5.34 -10.11
CA HIS A 524 28.44 -6.14 -10.18
C HIS A 524 28.20 -7.37 -11.06
N PRO A 525 29.23 -7.91 -11.74
CA PRO A 525 29.12 -9.23 -12.36
C PRO A 525 28.81 -10.31 -11.30
N ALA A 526 27.85 -11.20 -11.58
CA ALA A 526 27.40 -12.25 -10.66
C ALA A 526 28.25 -13.52 -10.69
#